data_AF-A0A6M8VYX8-F1
#
_entry.id   AF-A0A6M8VYX8-F1
#
_cell.length_a   1.000
_cell.length_b   1.000
_cell.length_c   1.000
_cell.angle_alpha   90.00
_cell.angle_beta   90.00
_cell.angle_gamma   90.00
#
_symmetry.space_group_name_H-M   'P 1'
#
loop_
_entity.id
_entity.type
_entity.pdbx_description
1 polymer ?
#
loop_
_entity_poly.entity_id
_entity_poly.type
_entity_poly.pdbx_seq_one_letter_code
_entity_poly.pdbx_strand_id
1 'polypeptide(L)'
;MATPHFRGEPPATNAGRRFPPEVLSEAEVRALMDACGEGIPSCHRNRALIAVLYRGGLRVSEALALYPKDLDPVTGAVRVLWGKGG
;
A
#
# COMPACT_ATOMS: atom_id res chain seq x y z
N MET A 1 14.76 -6.96 -15.51
CA MET A 1 13.77 -6.13 -16.22
C MET A 1 13.81 -4.75 -15.57
N ALA A 2 14.52 -3.81 -16.18
CA ALA A 2 14.76 -2.48 -15.63
C ALA A 2 13.49 -1.63 -15.75
N THR A 3 13.11 -0.94 -14.68
CA THR A 3 12.10 0.12 -14.71
C THR A 3 12.50 1.17 -15.75
N PRO A 4 11.56 1.72 -16.54
CA PRO A 4 11.88 2.79 -17.46
C PRO A 4 12.18 4.05 -16.63
N HIS A 5 13.46 4.28 -16.35
CA HIS A 5 13.93 5.60 -16.01
C HIS A 5 13.74 6.46 -17.27
N PHE A 6 12.99 7.57 -17.15
CA PHE A 6 12.99 8.57 -18.20
C PHE A 6 14.45 8.98 -18.45
N ARG A 7 14.91 8.79 -19.67
CA ARG A 7 16.31 8.94 -20.06
C ARG A 7 16.76 10.39 -19.78
N GLY A 8 17.46 10.61 -18.66
CA GLY A 8 18.01 11.92 -18.29
C GLY A 8 17.72 12.40 -16.86
N GLU A 9 16.87 11.73 -16.09
CA GLU A 9 16.66 12.10 -14.69
C GLU A 9 17.85 11.65 -13.81
N PRO A 10 18.33 12.51 -12.90
CA PRO A 10 19.33 12.10 -11.92
C PRO A 10 18.78 10.90 -11.13
N PRO A 11 19.67 9.98 -10.68
CA PRO A 11 19.23 8.83 -9.90
C PRO A 11 18.41 9.32 -8.70
N ALA A 12 17.37 8.56 -8.35
CA ALA A 12 16.58 8.86 -7.16
C ALA A 12 17.53 9.14 -5.98
N THR A 13 17.23 10.16 -5.17
CA THR A 13 18.10 10.63 -4.07
C THR A 13 18.51 9.55 -3.08
N ASN A 14 17.81 8.40 -3.11
CA ASN A 14 18.03 7.24 -2.26
C ASN A 14 18.71 6.06 -2.98
N ALA A 15 19.14 6.20 -4.23
CA ALA A 15 19.79 5.14 -5.01
C ALA A 15 21.06 4.65 -4.30
N GLY A 16 21.17 3.34 -4.08
CA GLY A 16 22.32 2.71 -3.42
C GLY A 16 22.35 2.83 -1.89
N ARG A 17 21.40 3.56 -1.28
CA ARG A 17 21.30 3.69 0.18
C ARG A 17 20.31 2.66 0.73
N ARG A 18 20.70 1.96 1.80
CA ARG A 18 19.80 1.11 2.58
C ARG A 18 19.46 1.83 3.87
N PHE A 19 18.18 2.12 4.06
CA PHE A 19 17.65 2.66 5.30
C PHE A 19 17.11 1.51 6.16
N PRO A 20 17.16 1.63 7.49
CA PRO A 20 16.46 0.69 8.35
C PRO A 20 14.95 0.72 8.06
N PRO A 21 14.23 -0.40 8.26
CA PRO A 21 12.77 -0.38 8.17
C PRO A 21 12.19 0.54 9.26
N GLU A 22 11.46 1.57 8.85
CA GLU A 22 10.65 2.38 9.76
C GLU A 22 9.27 1.74 9.87
N VAL A 23 9.04 1.05 10.99
CA VAL A 23 7.78 0.34 11.23
C VAL A 23 6.89 1.20 12.13
N LEU A 24 5.66 1.45 11.70
CA LEU A 24 4.67 2.16 12.50
C LEU A 24 4.16 1.26 13.64
N SER A 25 4.05 1.84 14.83
CA SER A 25 3.32 1.25 15.95
C SER A 25 1.82 1.19 15.66
N GLU A 26 1.10 0.35 16.40
CA GLU A 26 -0.36 0.26 16.27
C GLU A 26 -1.06 1.60 16.54
N ALA A 27 -0.55 2.38 17.50
CA ALA A 27 -1.10 3.70 17.83
C ALA A 27 -0.92 4.69 16.68
N GLU A 28 0.24 4.69 16.01
CA GLU A 28 0.49 5.55 14.85
C GLU A 28 -0.37 5.16 13.65
N VAL A 29 -0.60 3.87 13.43
CA VAL A 29 -1.49 3.40 12.37
C VAL A 29 -2.94 3.83 12.64
N ARG A 30 -3.41 3.71 13.88
CA ARG A 30 -4.75 4.20 14.26
C ARG A 30 -4.86 5.71 14.05
N ALA A 31 -3.87 6.48 14.50
CA ALA A 31 -3.85 7.93 14.28
C ALA A 31 -3.88 8.30 12.79
N LEU A 32 -3.18 7.54 11.93
CA LEU A 32 -3.21 7.72 10.48
C LEU A 32 -4.60 7.42 9.86
N MET A 33 -5.28 6.38 10.34
CA MET A 33 -6.66 6.08 9.93
C MET A 33 -7.63 7.17 10.39
N ASP A 34 -7.48 7.68 11.61
CA ASP A 34 -8.34 8.74 12.16
C ASP A 34 -8.16 10.04 11.39
N ALA A 35 -6.91 10.37 11.02
CA ALA A 35 -6.57 11.55 10.20
C ALA A 35 -7.21 11.56 8.80
N CYS A 36 -7.73 10.42 8.32
CA CYS A 36 -8.49 10.39 7.07
C CYS A 36 -9.80 11.20 7.13
N GLY A 37 -10.32 11.50 8.33
CA GLY A 37 -11.60 12.19 8.51
C GLY A 37 -12.82 11.27 8.35
N GLU A 38 -14.01 11.85 8.33
CA GLU A 38 -15.30 11.14 8.36
C GLU A 38 -16.33 11.76 7.42
N GLY A 39 -17.40 11.02 7.14
CA GLY A 39 -18.59 11.56 6.47
C GLY A 39 -18.53 11.63 4.94
N ILE A 40 -17.42 11.23 4.30
CA ILE A 40 -17.31 11.13 2.84
C ILE A 40 -16.73 9.78 2.38
N PRO A 41 -17.11 9.27 1.19
CA PRO A 41 -16.65 7.96 0.69
C PRO A 41 -15.13 7.80 0.58
N SER A 42 -14.40 8.88 0.27
CA SER A 42 -12.94 8.85 0.18
C SER A 42 -12.27 8.58 1.53
N CYS A 43 -12.85 9.02 2.64
CA CYS A 43 -12.36 8.70 3.99
C CYS A 43 -12.39 7.20 4.26
N HIS A 44 -13.53 6.56 3.98
CA HIS A 44 -13.68 5.11 4.14
C HIS A 44 -12.73 4.33 3.24
N ARG A 45 -12.58 4.76 1.97
CA ARG A 45 -11.62 4.16 1.03
C ARG A 45 -10.19 4.25 1.55
N ASN A 46 -9.79 5.42 2.05
CA ASN A 46 -8.42 5.64 2.52
C ASN A 46 -8.14 4.83 3.81
N ARG A 47 -9.09 4.78 4.76
CA ARG A 47 -9.01 3.92 5.94
C ARG A 47 -8.87 2.44 5.57
N ALA A 48 -9.67 1.97 4.61
CA ALA A 48 -9.60 0.61 4.10
C ALA A 48 -8.25 0.31 3.41
N LEU A 49 -7.74 1.23 2.60
CA LEU A 49 -6.43 1.10 1.95
C LEU A 49 -5.30 0.97 2.98
N ILE A 50 -5.29 1.81 4.02
CA ILE A 50 -4.30 1.73 5.10
C ILE A 50 -4.39 0.37 5.81
N ALA A 51 -5.61 -0.10 6.10
CA ALA A 51 -5.82 -1.39 6.75
C ALA A 51 -5.27 -2.55 5.92
N VAL A 52 -5.52 -2.55 4.60
CA VAL A 52 -5.02 -3.58 3.67
C VAL A 52 -3.49 -3.56 3.60
N LEU A 53 -2.87 -2.38 3.49
CA LEU A 53 -1.41 -2.23 3.46
C LEU A 53 -0.77 -2.72 4.77
N TYR A 54 -1.33 -2.31 5.91
CA TYR A 54 -0.79 -2.62 7.23
C TYR A 54 -0.99 -4.09 7.61
N ARG A 55 -2.19 -4.63 7.45
CA ARG A 55 -2.54 -6.00 7.90
C ARG A 55 -2.17 -7.06 6.88
N GLY A 56 -2.24 -6.73 5.59
CA GLY A 56 -1.93 -7.66 4.50
C GLY A 56 -0.47 -7.64 4.06
N GLY A 57 0.29 -6.59 4.40
CA GLY A 57 1.69 -6.45 3.96
C GLY A 57 1.84 -6.30 2.45
N LEU A 58 0.78 -5.89 1.75
CA LEU A 58 0.78 -5.67 0.30
C LEU A 58 1.71 -4.51 -0.06
N ARG A 59 2.33 -4.59 -1.22
CA ARG A 59 2.97 -3.42 -1.83
C ARG A 59 1.90 -2.42 -2.26
N VAL A 60 2.26 -1.14 -2.31
CA VAL A 60 1.37 -0.07 -2.75
C VAL A 60 0.74 -0.37 -4.12
N SER A 61 1.54 -0.84 -5.09
CA SER A 61 1.05 -1.20 -6.42
C SER A 61 0.06 -2.37 -6.41
N GLU A 62 0.25 -3.35 -5.54
CA GLU A 62 -0.63 -4.51 -5.42
C GLU A 62 -1.97 -4.10 -4.81
N ALA A 63 -1.94 -3.30 -3.74
CA ALA A 63 -3.15 -2.81 -3.08
C ALA A 63 -4.00 -1.91 -4.00
N LEU A 64 -3.36 -1.07 -4.81
CA LEU A 64 -4.05 -0.20 -5.78
C LEU A 64 -4.66 -0.97 -6.96
N ALA A 65 -4.21 -2.20 -7.21
CA ALA A 65 -4.71 -3.05 -8.29
C ALA A 65 -5.88 -3.96 -7.87
N LEU A 66 -6.27 -3.95 -6.58
CA LEU A 66 -7.34 -4.79 -6.06
C LEU A 66 -8.72 -4.37 -6.57
N TYR A 67 -9.55 -5.36 -6.86
CA TYR A 67 -10.98 -5.21 -7.13
C TYR A 67 -11.82 -5.85 -6.00
N PRO A 68 -13.09 -5.46 -5.84
CA PRO A 68 -13.97 -6.09 -4.85
C PRO A 68 -14.07 -7.62 -4.96
N LYS A 69 -13.95 -8.17 -6.18
CA LYS A 69 -13.95 -9.63 -6.44
C LYS A 69 -12.72 -10.37 -5.90
N ASP A 70 -11.67 -9.65 -5.56
CA ASP A 70 -10.43 -10.22 -5.03
C ASP A 70 -10.47 -10.36 -3.51
N LEU A 71 -11.55 -9.89 -2.86
CA LEU A 71 -11.79 -10.00 -1.44
C LEU A 71 -12.75 -11.17 -1.18
N ASP A 72 -12.37 -12.05 -0.26
CA ASP A 72 -13.28 -13.03 0.32
C ASP A 72 -13.92 -12.44 1.59
N PRO A 73 -15.22 -12.09 1.57
CA PRO A 73 -15.88 -11.48 2.73
C PRO A 73 -16.11 -12.46 3.89
N VAL A 74 -16.02 -13.77 3.66
CA VAL A 74 -16.22 -14.80 4.69
C VAL A 74 -14.93 -15.02 5.48
N THR A 75 -13.81 -15.15 4.77
CA THR A 75 -12.51 -15.43 5.40
C THR A 75 -11.68 -14.18 5.68
N GLY A 76 -12.02 -13.05 5.05
CA GLY A 76 -11.22 -11.83 5.09
C GLY A 76 -9.93 -11.93 4.26
N ALA A 77 -9.79 -12.96 3.42
CA ALA A 77 -8.62 -13.14 2.57
C ALA A 77 -8.62 -12.16 1.39
N VAL A 78 -7.42 -11.76 0.96
CA VAL A 78 -7.19 -10.91 -0.21
C VAL A 78 -6.38 -11.69 -1.25
N ARG A 79 -6.90 -11.80 -2.46
CA ARG A 79 -6.21 -12.45 -3.57
C ARG A 79 -5.39 -11.43 -4.36
N VAL A 80 -4.06 -11.54 -4.29
CA VAL A 80 -3.15 -10.73 -5.11
C VAL A 80 -2.87 -11.45 -6.42
N LEU A 81 -3.26 -10.83 -7.54
CA LEU A 81 -3.17 -11.44 -8.88
C LEU A 81 -1.80 -11.28 -9.54
N TRP A 82 -1.13 -10.15 -9.30
CA TRP A 82 0.15 -9.82 -9.94
C TRP A 82 1.22 -9.70 -8.86
N GLY A 83 2.04 -10.73 -8.76
CA GLY A 83 3.12 -10.81 -7.79
C GLY A 83 4.41 -10.21 -8.33
N LYS A 84 5.51 -10.44 -7.60
CA LYS A 84 6.84 -10.06 -8.08
C LYS A 84 7.17 -10.84 -9.35
N GLY A 85 7.33 -10.14 -10.47
CA GLY A 85 7.73 -10.71 -11.77
C GLY A 85 6.63 -10.73 -12.83
N GLY A 86 5.39 -10.36 -12.47
CA GLY A 86 4.21 -10.69 -13.26
C GLY A 86 3.61 -11.97 -12.71
#